data_AF-A0AAF0VP06-F1
#
_entry.id   AF-A0AAF0VP06-F1
#
_cell.length_a   1.000
_cell.length_b   1.000
_cell.length_c   1.000
_cell.angle_alpha   90.00
_cell.angle_beta   90.00
_cell.angle_gamma   90.00
#
_symmetry.space_group_name_H-M   'P 1'
#
loop_
_entity.id
_entity.type
_entity.pdbx_description
1 polymer ?
#
loop_
_entity_poly.entity_id
_entity_poly.type
_entity_poly.pdbx_seq_one_letter_code
_entity_poly.pdbx_strand_id
1 'polypeptide(L)'
;MVPANAENDIHAAGQFLDHVANHRLAGCFALTLLGLRREEVGGLRWQDIDLETGALRIRQARVDVNGHDTIVTPKTDRSSRDLPLPPRELSMIKTMRAAHLREHLAIGRPLANADLLLSRADGTPLPVREYSREFTAQRTAWT
;
A
#
# COMPACT_ATOMS: atom_id res chain seq x y z
N MET A 1 -28.01 13.87 19.22
CA MET A 1 -27.83 12.42 19.03
C MET A 1 -26.84 12.23 17.88
N VAL A 2 -25.57 12.04 18.21
CA VAL A 2 -24.51 11.78 17.20
C VAL A 2 -24.59 10.28 16.85
N PRO A 3 -24.56 9.87 15.57
CA PRO A 3 -24.75 8.47 15.22
C PRO A 3 -23.54 7.61 15.61
N ALA A 4 -23.83 6.46 16.24
CA ALA A 4 -22.91 5.48 16.81
C ALA A 4 -22.10 4.65 15.77
N ASN A 5 -21.89 5.15 14.55
CA ASN A 5 -21.30 4.35 13.45
C ASN A 5 -19.79 4.52 13.26
N ALA A 6 -19.19 5.62 13.70
CA ALA A 6 -17.75 5.87 13.48
C ALA A 6 -16.84 5.03 14.41
N GLU A 7 -17.29 4.76 15.64
CA GLU A 7 -16.52 3.99 16.60
C GLU A 7 -16.44 2.51 16.19
N ASN A 8 -17.51 1.89 15.68
CA ASN A 8 -17.46 0.51 15.20
C ASN A 8 -16.54 0.34 13.97
N ASP A 9 -16.51 1.32 13.07
CA ASP A 9 -15.67 1.28 11.86
C ASP A 9 -14.17 1.44 12.18
N ILE A 10 -13.81 2.30 13.14
CA ILE A 10 -12.42 2.50 13.56
C ILE A 10 -11.88 1.25 14.28
N HIS A 11 -12.67 0.63 15.15
CA HIS A 11 -12.28 -0.62 15.81
C HIS A 11 -12.08 -1.75 14.79
N ALA A 12 -12.96 -1.84 13.79
CA ALA A 12 -12.83 -2.81 12.70
C ALA A 12 -11.55 -2.59 11.87
N ALA A 13 -11.22 -1.35 11.50
CA ALA A 13 -9.96 -1.05 10.81
C ALA A 13 -8.74 -1.39 11.67
N GLY A 14 -8.81 -1.13 12.97
CA GLY A 14 -7.83 -1.53 13.97
C GLY A 14 -7.51 -3.02 13.92
N GLN A 15 -8.54 -3.84 14.12
CA GLN A 15 -8.47 -5.29 14.17
C GLN A 15 -8.03 -5.92 12.85
N PHE A 16 -8.49 -5.40 11.71
CA PHE A 16 -8.02 -5.85 10.40
C PHE A 16 -6.51 -5.66 10.24
N LEU A 17 -5.99 -4.50 10.66
CA LEU A 17 -4.56 -4.23 10.59
C LEU A 17 -3.73 -5.13 11.53
N ASP A 18 -4.31 -5.57 12.65
CA ASP A 18 -3.67 -6.58 13.52
C ASP A 18 -3.66 -7.96 12.85
N HIS A 19 -4.77 -8.34 12.21
CA HIS A 19 -4.88 -9.59 11.46
C HIS A 19 -3.82 -9.70 10.35
N VAL A 20 -3.64 -8.62 9.57
CA VAL A 20 -2.69 -8.60 8.44
C VAL A 20 -1.27 -8.17 8.83
N ALA A 21 -0.96 -7.97 10.13
CA ALA A 21 0.31 -7.37 10.56
C ALA A 21 1.56 -8.11 10.04
N ASN A 22 1.45 -9.43 9.86
CA ASN A 22 2.53 -10.28 9.33
C ASN A 22 2.42 -10.56 7.82
N HIS A 23 1.41 -10.01 7.15
CA HIS A 23 1.23 -10.19 5.72
C HIS A 23 2.27 -9.37 4.94
N ARG A 24 2.79 -9.92 3.84
CA ARG A 24 3.82 -9.26 3.01
C ARG A 24 3.38 -7.89 2.49
N LEU A 25 2.09 -7.72 2.21
CA LEU A 25 1.49 -6.48 1.71
C LEU A 25 0.82 -5.61 2.79
N ALA A 26 1.10 -5.86 4.08
CA ALA A 26 0.44 -5.17 5.20
C ALA A 26 0.49 -3.64 5.08
N GLY A 27 1.64 -3.08 4.65
CA GLY A 27 1.79 -1.64 4.41
C GLY A 27 0.88 -1.11 3.29
N CYS A 28 0.68 -1.88 2.21
CA CYS A 28 -0.26 -1.51 1.14
C CYS A 28 -1.71 -1.51 1.65
N PHE A 29 -2.10 -2.51 2.44
CA PHE A 29 -3.44 -2.58 3.01
C PHE A 29 -3.73 -1.43 3.96
N ALA A 30 -2.75 -1.05 4.79
CA ALA A 30 -2.80 0.13 5.63
C ALA A 30 -3.05 1.41 4.80
N LEU A 31 -2.33 1.60 3.70
CA LEU A 31 -2.55 2.74 2.81
C LEU A 31 -3.96 2.77 2.21
N THR A 32 -4.51 1.61 1.85
CA THR A 32 -5.90 1.51 1.38
C THR A 32 -6.90 1.92 2.47
N LEU A 33 -6.66 1.55 3.74
CA LEU A 33 -7.49 1.99 4.86
C LEU A 33 -7.35 3.48 5.20
N LEU A 34 -6.21 4.10 4.87
CA LEU A 34 -6.05 5.56 4.89
C LEU A 34 -6.76 6.27 3.72
N GLY A 35 -7.50 5.54 2.90
CA GLY A 35 -8.31 6.10 1.81
C GLY A 35 -7.55 6.33 0.51
N LEU A 36 -6.36 5.73 0.34
CA LEU A 36 -5.71 5.69 -0.96
C LEU A 36 -6.48 4.77 -1.90
N ARG A 37 -6.68 5.23 -3.13
CA ARG A 37 -7.27 4.41 -4.18
C ARG A 37 -6.30 3.32 -4.59
N ARG A 38 -6.85 2.21 -5.08
CA ARG A 38 -6.08 1.06 -5.56
C ARG A 38 -4.99 1.47 -6.54
N GLU A 39 -5.32 2.31 -7.51
CA GLU A 39 -4.38 2.77 -8.52
C GLU A 39 -3.27 3.65 -7.94
N GLU A 40 -3.55 4.41 -6.88
CA GLU A 40 -2.53 5.20 -6.17
C GLU A 40 -1.58 4.26 -5.43
N VAL A 41 -2.10 3.29 -4.67
CA VAL A 41 -1.28 2.26 -3.99
C VAL A 41 -0.42 1.50 -5.00
N GLY A 42 -0.99 1.12 -6.13
CA GLY A 42 -0.27 0.45 -7.21
C GLY A 42 0.78 1.32 -7.90
N GLY A 43 0.66 2.64 -7.82
CA GLY A 43 1.62 3.59 -8.38
C GLY A 43 2.79 3.93 -7.44
N LEU A 44 2.67 3.68 -6.14
CA LEU A 44 3.68 4.11 -5.17
C LEU A 44 5.01 3.37 -5.32
N ARG A 45 6.09 4.15 -5.31
CA ARG A 45 7.48 3.69 -5.25
C ARG A 45 8.07 3.94 -3.87
N TRP A 46 9.18 3.27 -3.54
CA TRP A 46 9.84 3.45 -2.25
C TRP A 46 10.32 4.89 -1.99
N GLN A 47 10.67 5.64 -3.04
CA GLN A 47 11.02 7.07 -2.95
C GLN A 47 9.84 8.00 -2.70
N ASP A 48 8.61 7.52 -2.93
CA ASP A 48 7.41 8.32 -2.73
C ASP A 48 7.03 8.39 -1.23
N ILE A 49 7.76 7.68 -0.36
CA ILE A 49 7.58 7.70 1.10
C ILE A 49 8.90 8.06 1.78
N ASP A 50 8.90 9.16 2.53
CA ASP A 50 9.94 9.44 3.50
C ASP A 50 9.68 8.61 4.76
N LEU A 51 10.52 7.60 4.99
CA LEU A 51 10.34 6.70 6.13
C LEU A 51 10.82 7.28 7.46
N GLU A 52 11.54 8.39 7.45
CA GLU A 52 11.93 9.07 8.68
C GLU A 52 10.80 9.99 9.15
N THR A 53 10.25 10.79 8.23
CA THR A 53 9.23 11.79 8.57
C THR A 53 7.80 11.29 8.43
N GLY A 54 7.58 10.18 7.71
CA GLY A 54 6.24 9.68 7.39
C GLY A 54 5.54 10.45 6.26
N ALA A 55 6.25 11.32 5.53
CA ALA A 55 5.67 12.05 4.40
C ALA A 55 5.47 11.14 3.18
N LEU A 56 4.21 10.91 2.81
CA LEU A 56 3.79 10.16 1.62
C LEU A 56 3.44 11.12 0.49
N ARG A 57 3.93 10.84 -0.72
CA ARG A 57 3.76 11.67 -1.93
C ARG A 57 3.11 10.86 -3.04
N ILE A 58 1.88 11.17 -3.39
CA ILE A 58 1.19 10.47 -4.49
C ILE A 58 1.58 11.16 -5.80
N ARG A 59 2.41 10.49 -6.62
CA ARG A 59 2.99 11.08 -7.85
C ARG A 59 2.60 10.40 -9.14
N GLN A 60 2.12 9.15 -9.07
CA GLN A 60 1.66 8.37 -10.23
C GLN A 60 0.60 7.38 -9.78
N ALA A 61 -0.21 6.91 -10.73
CA ALA A 61 -1.17 5.84 -10.51
C ALA A 61 -0.91 4.69 -11.49
N ARG A 62 -1.20 3.45 -11.08
CA ARG A 62 -1.15 2.27 -11.94
C ARG A 62 -2.55 1.73 -12.15
N VAL A 63 -3.03 1.78 -13.39
CA VAL A 63 -4.41 1.39 -13.75
C VAL A 63 -4.41 0.13 -14.60
N ASP A 64 -5.42 -0.73 -14.42
CA ASP A 64 -5.65 -1.86 -15.33
C ASP A 64 -6.35 -1.34 -16.59
N VAL A 65 -5.73 -1.56 -17.75
CA VAL A 65 -6.30 -1.31 -19.07
C VAL A 65 -6.32 -2.64 -19.82
N ASN A 66 -7.51 -3.23 -19.95
CA ASN A 66 -7.72 -4.52 -20.62
C ASN A 66 -6.82 -5.65 -20.08
N GLY A 67 -6.61 -5.70 -18.77
CA GLY A 67 -5.78 -6.72 -18.11
C GLY A 67 -4.28 -6.40 -18.07
N HIS A 68 -3.88 -5.21 -18.52
CA HIS A 68 -2.51 -4.73 -18.49
C HIS A 68 -2.38 -3.48 -17.61
N ASP A 69 -1.50 -3.55 -16.61
CA ASP A 69 -1.19 -2.43 -15.74
C ASP A 69 -0.43 -1.34 -16.52
N THR A 70 -0.99 -0.13 -16.56
CA THR A 70 -0.41 1.06 -17.21
C THR A 70 -0.15 2.13 -16.17
N ILE A 71 1.04 2.73 -16.18
CA ILE A 71 1.34 3.91 -15.35
C ILE A 71 0.75 5.14 -16.01
N VAL A 72 -0.03 5.90 -15.24
CA VAL A 72 -0.60 7.18 -15.65
C VAL A 72 -0.18 8.26 -14.67
N THR A 73 0.08 9.46 -15.19
CA THR A 73 0.22 10.64 -14.35
C THR A 73 -1.14 11.01 -13.76
N PRO A 74 -1.19 11.52 -12.51
CA PRO A 74 -2.43 11.99 -11.93
C PRO A 74 -3.05 13.05 -12.85
N LYS A 75 -4.32 12.86 -13.25
CA LYS A 75 -4.97 13.70 -14.27
C LYS A 75 -5.11 15.18 -13.85
N THR A 76 -4.88 15.50 -12.57
CA THR A 76 -5.00 16.85 -12.01
C THR A 76 -4.03 17.05 -10.83
N ASP A 77 -3.68 18.31 -10.50
CA ASP A 77 -2.94 18.64 -9.27
C ASP A 77 -3.66 18.15 -8.01
N ARG A 78 -4.99 18.07 -8.02
CA ARG A 78 -5.79 17.54 -6.90
C ARG A 78 -5.51 16.06 -6.60
N SER A 79 -5.05 15.31 -7.60
CA SER A 79 -4.68 13.90 -7.48
C SER A 79 -3.19 13.68 -7.16
N SER A 80 -2.36 14.72 -7.26
CA SER A 80 -0.99 14.72 -6.72
C SER A 80 -1.00 15.42 -5.37
N ARG A 81 -0.92 14.65 -4.29
CA ARG A 81 -1.02 15.18 -2.93
C ARG A 81 0.02 14.57 -2.02
N ASP A 82 0.35 15.33 -0.98
CA ASP A 82 1.22 14.90 0.10
C ASP A 82 0.35 14.64 1.33
N LEU A 83 0.57 13.51 2.00
CA LEU A 83 -0.20 13.09 3.17
C LEU A 83 0.76 12.62 4.28
N PRO A 84 0.48 12.96 5.55
CA PRO A 84 1.23 12.38 6.65
C PRO A 84 0.75 10.94 6.91
N LEU A 85 1.69 10.01 7.06
CA LEU A 85 1.40 8.66 7.55
C LEU A 85 1.33 8.68 9.08
N PRO A 86 0.26 8.12 9.68
CA PRO A 86 0.25 7.93 11.12
C PRO A 86 1.32 6.90 11.54
N PRO A 87 1.76 6.91 12.82
CA PRO A 87 2.91 6.11 13.26
C PRO A 87 2.76 4.60 13.07
N ARG A 88 1.53 4.09 13.17
CA ARG A 88 1.24 2.65 13.01
C ARG A 88 1.49 2.20 11.59
N GLU A 89 0.92 2.90 10.61
CA GLU A 89 1.03 2.59 9.19
C GLU A 89 2.46 2.80 8.70
N LEU A 90 3.15 3.84 9.19
CA LEU A 90 4.58 4.03 8.94
C LEU A 90 5.40 2.83 9.43
N SER A 91 5.10 2.30 10.62
CA SER A 91 5.77 1.12 11.16
C SER A 91 5.51 -0.13 10.31
N MET A 92 4.27 -0.33 9.86
CA MET A 92 3.92 -1.44 8.95
C MET A 92 4.66 -1.33 7.61
N ILE A 93 4.79 -0.12 7.06
CA ILE A 93 5.53 0.13 5.82
C ILE A 93 7.04 -0.12 6.01
N LYS A 94 7.62 0.24 7.17
CA LYS A 94 9.02 -0.09 7.51
C LYS A 94 9.25 -1.60 7.58
N THR A 95 8.36 -2.35 8.23
CA THR A 95 8.42 -3.81 8.28
C THR A 95 8.33 -4.41 6.88
N MET A 96 7.40 -3.92 6.06
CA MET A 96 7.27 -4.32 4.65
C MET A 96 8.55 -4.05 3.86
N ARG A 97 9.20 -2.88 4.05
CA ARG A 97 10.48 -2.56 3.39
C ARG A 97 11.57 -3.54 3.77
N ALA A 98 11.66 -3.92 5.05
CA ALA A 98 12.62 -4.90 5.53
C ALA A 98 12.37 -6.29 4.90
N ALA A 99 11.11 -6.69 4.69
CA ALA A 99 10.78 -7.92 3.97
C ALA A 99 11.23 -7.84 2.50
N HIS A 100 10.91 -6.75 1.80
CA HIS A 100 11.31 -6.54 0.41
C HIS A 100 12.84 -6.52 0.24
N LEU A 101 13.58 -5.92 1.17
CA LEU A 101 15.05 -5.95 1.15
C LEU A 101 15.59 -7.38 1.20
N ARG A 102 15.00 -8.26 2.03
CA ARG A 102 15.40 -9.68 2.12
C ARG A 102 15.07 -10.44 0.85
N GLU A 103 13.89 -10.20 0.28
CA GLU A 103 13.44 -10.82 -0.97
C GLU A 103 14.34 -10.43 -2.15
N HIS A 104 14.63 -9.15 -2.28
CA HIS A 104 15.54 -8.59 -3.28
C HIS A 104 16.97 -9.16 -3.13
N LEU A 105 17.48 -9.25 -1.90
CA LEU A 105 18.78 -9.87 -1.64
C LEU A 105 18.79 -11.35 -2.06
N ALA A 106 17.71 -12.10 -1.78
CA ALA A 106 17.61 -13.52 -2.12
C ALA A 106 17.65 -13.78 -3.64
N ILE A 107 17.21 -12.81 -4.46
CA ILE A 107 17.30 -12.87 -5.92
C ILE A 107 18.54 -12.17 -6.50
N GLY A 108 19.47 -11.71 -5.65
CA GLY A 108 20.72 -11.07 -6.08
C GLY A 108 20.57 -9.67 -6.68
N ARG A 109 19.49 -8.95 -6.35
CA ARG A 109 19.19 -7.62 -6.88
C ARG A 109 18.97 -6.63 -5.73
N PRO A 110 19.59 -5.44 -5.70
CA PRO A 110 19.28 -4.46 -4.66
C PRO A 110 17.85 -3.89 -4.81
N LEU A 111 17.22 -3.54 -3.69
CA LEU A 111 15.95 -2.81 -3.70
C LEU A 111 16.22 -1.34 -4.05
N ALA A 112 15.71 -0.89 -5.19
CA ALA A 112 15.88 0.47 -5.67
C ALA A 112 14.78 1.40 -5.13
N ASN A 113 15.10 2.68 -5.00
CA ASN A 113 14.14 3.72 -4.63
C ASN A 113 12.98 3.86 -5.64
N ALA A 114 13.23 3.53 -6.90
CA ALA A 114 12.22 3.53 -7.96
C ALA A 114 11.34 2.25 -7.99
N ASP A 115 11.67 1.23 -7.18
CA ASP A 115 10.86 0.01 -7.12
C ASP A 115 9.50 0.28 -6.48
N LEU A 116 8.50 -0.43 -6.98
CA LEU A 116 7.12 -0.30 -6.55
C LEU A 116 6.92 -1.00 -5.20
N LEU A 117 6.16 -0.36 -4.31
CA LEU A 117 5.70 -0.97 -3.07
C LEU A 117 4.87 -2.22 -3.37
N LEU A 118 3.96 -2.11 -4.35
CA LEU A 118 3.13 -3.21 -4.79
C LEU A 118 3.85 -4.08 -5.84
N SER A 119 4.72 -4.95 -5.33
CA SER A 119 5.55 -5.91 -6.09
C SER A 119 5.42 -7.32 -5.53
N ARG A 120 5.84 -8.33 -6.29
CA ARG A 120 6.01 -9.73 -5.87
C ARG A 120 7.39 -9.93 -5.24
N ALA A 121 7.60 -11.10 -4.61
CA ALA A 121 8.87 -11.45 -3.98
C ALA A 121 10.05 -11.57 -4.98
N ASP A 122 9.76 -11.78 -6.27
CA ASP A 122 10.77 -11.74 -7.34
C ASP A 122 11.09 -10.31 -7.83
N GLY A 123 10.52 -9.29 -7.18
CA GLY A 123 10.70 -7.88 -7.52
C GLY A 123 9.88 -7.39 -8.73
N THR A 124 9.06 -8.24 -9.34
CA THR A 124 8.14 -7.83 -10.43
C THR A 124 6.94 -7.06 -9.88
N PRO A 125 6.33 -6.13 -10.64
CA PRO A 125 5.08 -5.48 -10.22
C PRO A 125 3.95 -6.48 -9.99
N LEU A 126 3.24 -6.38 -8.86
CA LEU A 126 2.05 -7.17 -8.57
C LEU A 126 0.81 -6.50 -9.21
N PRO A 127 0.11 -7.10 -10.18
CA PRO A 127 -1.01 -6.46 -10.87
C PRO A 127 -2.04 -5.87 -9.91
N VAL A 128 -2.55 -4.66 -10.20
CA VAL A 128 -3.50 -3.99 -9.28
C VAL A 128 -4.79 -4.79 -9.08
N ARG A 129 -5.20 -5.58 -10.08
CA ARG A 129 -6.32 -6.53 -9.95
C ARG A 129 -6.05 -7.65 -8.94
N GLU A 130 -4.81 -8.12 -8.88
CA GLU A 130 -4.39 -9.19 -7.97
C GLU A 130 -4.35 -8.67 -6.54
N TYR A 131 -3.87 -7.42 -6.37
CA TYR A 131 -3.96 -6.72 -5.09
C TYR A 131 -5.40 -6.57 -4.57
N SER A 132 -6.36 -6.22 -5.43
CA SER A 132 -7.78 -6.18 -5.02
C SER A 132 -8.28 -7.53 -4.50
N ARG A 133 -7.91 -8.62 -5.16
CA ARG A 133 -8.29 -9.97 -4.74
C ARG A 133 -7.66 -10.31 -3.40
N GLU A 134 -6.39 -9.98 -3.21
CA GLU A 134 -5.69 -10.26 -1.96
C GLU A 134 -6.29 -9.46 -0.80
N PHE A 135 -6.51 -8.15 -0.97
CA PHE A 135 -7.15 -7.33 0.05
C PHE A 135 -8.55 -7.87 0.42
N THR A 136 -9.32 -8.32 -0.57
CA THR A 136 -10.65 -8.92 -0.35
C THR A 136 -10.53 -10.26 0.39
N ALA A 137 -9.57 -11.10 0.03
CA ALA A 137 -9.34 -12.38 0.69
C ALA A 137 -9.00 -12.20 2.17
N GLN A 138 -8.09 -11.28 2.49
CA GLN A 138 -7.75 -10.93 3.87
C GLN A 138 -8.95 -10.34 4.61
N ARG A 139 -9.77 -9.51 3.93
CA ARG A 139 -11.00 -8.96 4.51
C ARG A 139 -12.07 -10.01 4.82
N THR A 140 -12.13 -11.10 4.06
CA THR A 140 -13.08 -12.19 4.32
C THR A 140 -12.54 -13.16 5.37
N ALA A 141 -11.23 -13.38 5.43
CA ALA A 141 -10.61 -14.36 6.33
C ALA A 141 -10.73 -14.01 7.83
N TRP A 142 -10.98 -12.75 8.17
CA TRP A 142 -11.10 -12.27 9.56
C TRP A 142 -12.54 -11.89 9.98
N THR A 143 -13.51 -11.96 9.04
CA THR A 143 -14.94 -11.74 9.30
C THR A 143 -15.62 -13.07 9.61
#